data_AF-A0A2Z6D279-F1
#
_entry.id   AF-A0A2Z6D279-F1
#
_cell.length_a   1.000
_cell.length_b   1.000
_cell.length_c   1.000
_cell.angle_alpha   90.00
_cell.angle_beta   90.00
_cell.angle_gamma   90.00
#
_symmetry.space_group_name_H-M   'P 1'
#
loop_
_entity.id
_entity.type
_entity.pdbx_description
1 polymer ?
#
loop_
_entity_poly.entity_id
_entity_poly.type
_entity_poly.pdbx_seq_one_letter_code
_entity_poly.pdbx_strand_id
1 'polypeptide(L)'
;MRFYSQVIFPRLLDWSLSDPVLAKYRQELLANVTGEVLEIGFGTGLNLLYYPSGIRKITTVDVNPGMNALANKRISNSDITVEQLLL
;
A
#
# COMPACT_ATOMS: atom_id res chain seq x y z
N MET A 1 5.88 9.48 20.24
CA MET A 1 5.19 10.79 20.14
C MET A 1 4.21 10.74 18.96
N ARG A 2 2.92 10.97 19.21
CA ARG A 2 1.82 10.75 18.24
C ARG A 2 1.94 11.59 16.96
N PHE A 3 2.46 12.82 17.05
CA PHE A 3 2.66 13.69 15.88
C PHE A 3 3.70 13.15 14.91
N TYR A 4 4.87 12.72 15.42
CA TYR A 4 5.92 12.14 14.57
C TYR A 4 5.42 10.89 13.84
N SER A 5 4.82 9.94 14.56
CA SER A 5 4.38 8.65 13.99
C SER A 5 3.22 8.77 13.00
N GLN A 6 2.41 9.83 13.10
CA GLN A 6 1.22 10.04 12.25
C GLN A 6 1.46 10.98 11.07
N VAL A 7 2.43 11.90 11.16
CA VAL A 7 2.56 13.01 10.20
C VAL A 7 3.92 13.02 9.51
N ILE A 8 5.00 12.88 10.27
CA ILE A 8 6.37 12.99 9.76
C ILE A 8 6.84 11.63 9.23
N PHE A 9 6.77 10.60 10.07
CA PHE A 9 7.23 9.26 9.75
C PHE A 9 6.56 8.67 8.50
N PRO A 10 5.22 8.74 8.31
CA PRO A 10 4.58 8.21 7.10
C PRO A 10 5.09 8.85 5.81
N ARG A 11 5.34 10.16 5.81
CA ARG A 11 5.81 10.88 4.63
C ARG A 11 7.27 10.60 4.31
N LEU A 12 8.12 10.53 5.34
CA LEU A 12 9.52 10.15 5.14
C LEU A 12 9.65 8.71 4.65
N LEU A 13 8.87 7.79 5.23
CA LEU A 13 8.85 6.40 4.82
C LEU A 13 8.31 6.25 3.39
N ASP A 14 7.22 6.93 3.05
CA ASP A 14 6.68 6.96 1.69
C ASP A 14 7.71 7.44 0.68
N TRP A 15 8.40 8.54 0.98
CA TRP A 15 9.43 9.09 0.12
C TRP A 15 10.61 8.14 -0.05
N SER A 16 11.12 7.58 1.05
CA SER A 16 12.23 6.62 1.01
C SER A 16 11.88 5.32 0.26
N LEU A 17 10.64 4.86 0.37
CA LEU A 17 10.20 3.61 -0.26
C LEU A 17 9.66 3.82 -1.68
N SER A 18 9.49 5.06 -2.15
CA SER A 18 9.07 5.38 -3.51
C SER A 18 10.20 5.29 -4.55
N ASP A 19 11.37 4.80 -4.16
CA ASP A 19 12.53 4.68 -5.03
C ASP A 19 12.25 3.78 -6.26
N PRO A 20 12.69 4.17 -7.48
CA PRO A 20 12.49 3.39 -8.71
C PRO A 20 13.09 1.97 -8.67
N VAL A 21 14.18 1.76 -7.92
CA VAL A 21 14.76 0.43 -7.74
C VAL A 21 13.78 -0.47 -7.00
N LEU A 22 13.13 0.05 -5.96
CA LEU A 22 12.08 -0.68 -5.23
C LEU A 22 10.83 -0.90 -6.09
N ALA A 23 10.49 0.04 -6.99
CA ALA A 23 9.40 -0.13 -7.94
C ALA A 23 9.59 -1.37 -8.82
N LYS A 24 10.80 -1.58 -9.34
CA LYS A 24 11.12 -2.77 -10.15
C LYS A 24 10.92 -4.07 -9.36
N TYR A 25 11.41 -4.12 -8.12
CA TYR A 25 11.23 -5.29 -7.27
C TYR A 25 9.76 -5.57 -6.95
N ARG A 26 8.94 -4.54 -6.75
CA ARG A 26 7.49 -4.69 -6.55
C ARG A 26 6.82 -5.28 -7.78
N GLN A 27 7.16 -4.79 -8.96
CA GLN A 27 6.60 -5.28 -10.22
C GLN A 27 6.94 -6.76 -10.43
N GLU A 28 8.20 -7.15 -10.21
CA GLU A 28 8.63 -8.54 -10.34
C GLU A 28 7.97 -9.46 -9.30
N LEU A 29 7.90 -9.01 -8.05
CA LEU A 29 7.31 -9.77 -6.94
C LEU A 29 5.81 -10.02 -7.15
N LEU A 30 5.07 -9.01 -7.61
CA LEU A 30 3.61 -9.07 -7.75
C LEU A 30 3.14 -9.61 -9.10
N ALA A 31 4.04 -9.81 -10.07
CA ALA A 31 3.70 -10.19 -11.44
C ALA A 31 2.80 -11.43 -11.55
N ASN A 32 2.98 -12.40 -10.65
CA ASN A 32 2.27 -13.68 -10.68
C ASN A 32 1.16 -13.80 -9.62
N VAL A 33 0.84 -12.70 -8.93
CA VAL A 33 -0.24 -12.70 -7.93
C VAL A 33 -1.59 -12.85 -8.63
N THR A 34 -2.39 -13.80 -8.16
CA THR A 34 -3.71 -14.12 -8.72
C THR A 34 -4.68 -14.47 -7.59
N GLY A 35 -5.99 -14.39 -7.87
CA GLY A 35 -7.03 -14.78 -6.92
C GLY A 35 -7.29 -13.72 -5.84
N GLU A 36 -7.58 -14.19 -4.62
CA GLU A 36 -7.84 -13.33 -3.46
C GLU A 36 -6.53 -12.98 -2.74
N VAL A 37 -6.30 -11.70 -2.50
CA VAL A 37 -5.05 -11.19 -1.94
C VAL A 37 -5.29 -10.61 -0.54
N LEU A 38 -4.46 -11.03 0.41
CA LEU A 38 -4.32 -10.40 1.71
C LEU A 38 -2.95 -9.74 1.81
N GLU A 39 -2.92 -8.43 2.06
CA GLU A 39 -1.70 -7.65 2.25
C GLU A 39 -1.57 -7.21 3.71
N ILE A 40 -0.46 -7.60 4.35
CA ILE A 40 -0.15 -7.28 5.74
C ILE A 40 0.91 -6.17 5.74
N GLY A 41 0.65 -5.08 6.46
CA GLY A 41 1.50 -3.90 6.45
C GLY A 41 1.35 -3.11 5.17
N PHE A 42 0.10 -2.83 4.77
CA PHE A 42 -0.23 -2.09 3.55
C PHE A 42 0.47 -0.72 3.46
N GLY A 43 0.77 -0.14 4.62
CA GLY A 43 1.49 1.11 4.77
C GLY A 43 0.79 2.20 3.97
N THR A 44 1.55 2.83 3.07
CA THR A 44 1.03 3.93 2.25
C THR A 44 0.38 3.43 0.94
N GLY A 45 0.30 2.13 0.70
CA GLY A 45 -0.31 1.56 -0.50
C GLY A 45 0.55 1.70 -1.77
N LEU A 46 1.87 1.78 -1.64
CA LEU A 46 2.78 1.87 -2.81
C LEU A 46 2.68 0.65 -3.73
N ASN A 47 2.39 -0.52 -3.18
CA ASN A 47 2.27 -1.77 -3.93
C ASN A 47 1.05 -1.79 -4.86
N LEU A 48 0.04 -0.94 -4.60
CA LEU A 48 -1.23 -0.93 -5.32
C LEU A 48 -1.08 -0.75 -6.83
N LEU A 49 -0.07 0.03 -7.26
CA LEU A 49 0.20 0.31 -8.68
C LEU A 49 0.85 -0.87 -9.43
N TYR A 50 1.30 -1.90 -8.72
CA TYR A 50 2.08 -3.00 -9.27
C TYR A 50 1.32 -4.33 -9.25
N TYR A 51 0.11 -4.36 -8.71
CA TYR A 51 -0.75 -5.53 -8.84
C TYR A 51 -1.14 -5.72 -10.32
N PRO A 52 -1.16 -6.97 -10.81
CA PRO A 52 -1.55 -7.25 -12.17
C PRO A 52 -3.05 -6.97 -12.37
N SER A 53 -3.44 -6.65 -13.60
CA SER A 53 -4.83 -6.29 -13.96
C SER A 53 -5.88 -7.37 -13.67
N GLY A 54 -5.46 -8.61 -13.42
CA GLY A 54 -6.33 -9.69 -12.97
C GLY A 54 -6.83 -9.53 -11.52
N ILE A 55 -6.14 -8.72 -10.71
CA ILE A 55 -6.53 -8.46 -9.31
C ILE A 55 -7.59 -7.38 -9.27
N ARG A 56 -8.78 -7.75 -8.78
CA ARG A 56 -9.91 -6.83 -8.65
C ARG A 56 -10.22 -6.45 -7.21
N LYS A 57 -9.80 -7.28 -6.26
CA LYS A 57 -10.02 -7.08 -4.83
C LYS A 57 -8.78 -7.46 -4.04
N ILE A 58 -8.41 -6.62 -3.09
CA ILE A 58 -7.40 -6.93 -2.07
C ILE A 58 -7.97 -6.61 -0.69
N THR A 59 -7.59 -7.42 0.29
CA THR A 59 -7.83 -7.16 1.71
C THR A 59 -6.53 -6.72 2.33
N THR A 60 -6.56 -5.68 3.16
CA THR A 60 -5.36 -5.04 3.71
C THR A 60 -5.46 -4.96 5.22
N VAL A 61 -4.31 -5.09 5.88
CA VAL A 61 -4.19 -4.98 7.34
C VAL A 61 -3.04 -4.03 7.66
N ASP A 62 -3.31 -2.97 8.42
CA ASP A 62 -2.28 -2.05 8.92
C ASP A 62 -2.65 -1.46 10.28
N VAL A 63 -1.64 -1.24 11.13
CA VAL A 63 -1.78 -0.74 12.51
C VAL A 63 -1.60 0.77 12.62
N ASN A 64 -1.02 1.44 11.60
CA ASN A 64 -0.68 2.86 11.68
C ASN A 64 -1.71 3.73 10.93
N PRO A 65 -2.59 4.45 11.64
CA PRO A 65 -3.61 5.30 11.02
C PRO A 65 -3.04 6.46 10.19
N GLY A 66 -1.80 6.89 10.45
CA GLY A 66 -1.14 7.93 9.65
C GLY A 66 -0.78 7.47 8.24
N MET A 67 -0.50 6.17 8.08
CA MET A 67 -0.22 5.56 6.78
C MET A 67 -1.49 5.45 5.93
N ASN A 68 -2.63 5.17 6.58
CA ASN A 68 -3.94 5.04 5.95
C ASN A 68 -4.37 6.28 5.18
N ALA A 69 -4.01 7.50 5.63
CA ALA A 69 -4.35 8.71 4.89
C ALA A 69 -3.69 8.76 3.49
N LEU A 70 -2.43 8.33 3.38
CA LEU A 70 -1.73 8.25 2.10
C LEU A 70 -2.22 7.07 1.26
N ALA A 71 -2.45 5.93 1.89
CA ALA A 71 -3.07 4.75 1.27
C ALA A 71 -4.43 5.09 0.66
N ASN A 72 -5.32 5.77 1.39
CA ASN A 72 -6.67 6.12 0.91
C ASN A 72 -6.64 6.98 -0.36
N LYS A 73 -5.66 7.89 -0.48
CA LYS A 73 -5.45 8.67 -1.70
C LYS A 73 -5.03 7.78 -2.88
N ARG A 74 -4.26 6.71 -2.65
CA ARG A 74 -3.88 5.76 -3.70
C ARG A 74 -5.03 4.82 -4.05
N ILE A 75 -5.76 4.36 -3.05
CA ILE A 75 -6.98 3.55 -3.20
C ILE A 75 -8.01 4.29 -4.05
N SER A 76 -8.27 5.58 -3.79
CA SER A 76 -9.24 6.35 -4.57
C SER A 76 -8.86 6.56 -6.04
N ASN A 77 -7.59 6.35 -6.39
CA ASN A 77 -7.07 6.46 -7.76
C ASN A 77 -6.83 5.09 -8.41
N SER A 78 -7.23 3.99 -7.75
CA SER A 78 -7.05 2.63 -8.25
C SER A 78 -8.39 2.02 -8.64
N ASP A 79 -8.37 1.19 -9.68
CA ASP A 79 -9.52 0.38 -10.08
C ASP A 79 -9.69 -0.89 -9.21
N ILE A 80 -8.75 -1.14 -8.28
CA ILE A 80 -8.76 -2.28 -7.37
C ILE A 80 -9.62 -1.93 -6.15
N THR A 81 -10.59 -2.79 -5.84
CA THR A 81 -11.37 -2.68 -4.60
C THR A 81 -10.49 -3.05 -3.41
N VAL A 82 -10.28 -2.11 -2.49
CA VAL A 82 -9.44 -2.33 -1.29
C VAL A 82 -10.30 -2.38 -0.04
N GLU A 83 -10.33 -3.54 0.62
CA GLU A 83 -10.97 -3.73 1.92
C GLU A 83 -9.93 -3.52 3.03
N GLN A 84 -10.14 -2.53 3.90
CA GLN A 84 -9.22 -2.20 4.99
C GLN A 84 -9.69 -2.80 6.31
N LEU A 85 -8.90 -3.71 6.86
CA LEU A 85 -9.06 -4.24 8.21
C LEU A 85 -8.15 -3.44 9.15
N LEU A 86 -8.75 -2.62 9.99
CA LEU A 86 -8.04 -1.86 11.03
C LEU A 86 -7.87 -2.75 12.26
N LEU A 87 -6.62 -2.96 12.69
CA LEU A 87 -6.26 -3.61 13.95
C LEU A 87 -6.09 -2.58 15.08
#